data_AF-A0A950L3K5-F1
#
_entry.id   AF-A0A950L3K5-F1
#
_cell.length_a   1.000
_cell.length_b   1.000
_cell.length_c   1.000
_cell.angle_alpha   90.00
_cell.angle_beta   90.00
_cell.angle_gamma   90.00
#
_symmetry.space_group_name_H-M   'P 1'
#
loop_
_entity.id
_entity.type
_entity.pdbx_description
1 polymer ?
#
loop_
_entity_poly.entity_id
_entity_poly.type
_entity_poly.pdbx_seq_one_letter_code
_entity_poly.pdbx_strand_id
1 'polypeptide(L)'
;MPPSVPDRPARVVELRGVIFQSDTVSVLGAWLIRPVETLDMHLAGLGRSPQAPALAMHAGLHVVLEDRREFVAEQLFGTPREDFVSGLNWTPLETFRERDHEGWDVTVPATAFRQIDEEVVHQAVEHLNGVPGRPFFGEDCTMLIERAFGKRRMFADSPTARALGFGMRVGDPALALLKPDVRLHPEAERLLRADLLRALPDPTTEWDSPNGHRWIRRALSLILLLAALAGLGSFLQKRPFAKINHAI
;
A
#
# COMPACT_ATOMS: atom_id res chain seq x y z
N MET A 1 -1.74 27.79 6.36
CA MET A 1 -0.56 27.20 7.04
C MET A 1 0.48 26.93 5.98
N PRO A 2 1.78 27.20 6.20
CA PRO A 2 2.79 26.73 5.27
C PRO A 2 2.74 25.19 5.21
N PRO A 3 2.93 24.58 4.03
CA PRO A 3 3.01 23.13 3.94
C PRO A 3 4.18 22.65 4.80
N SER A 4 3.96 21.62 5.63
CA SER A 4 5.06 20.91 6.27
C SER A 4 5.86 20.24 5.16
N VAL A 5 6.95 20.89 4.74
CA VAL A 5 8.01 20.21 4.00
C VAL A 5 8.46 19.09 4.94
N PRO A 6 8.32 17.80 4.57
CA PRO A 6 8.97 16.74 5.34
C PRO A 6 10.41 17.15 5.47
N ASP A 7 10.95 17.12 6.69
CA ASP A 7 12.29 17.63 6.99
C ASP A 7 13.32 16.70 6.34
N ARG A 8 13.43 16.79 5.00
CA ARG A 8 14.28 15.94 4.19
C ARG A 8 15.71 16.38 4.49
N PRO A 9 16.55 15.48 5.01
CA PRO A 9 17.83 15.87 5.56
C PRO A 9 18.82 16.43 4.52
N ALA A 10 18.72 16.02 3.25
CA ALA A 10 19.51 16.54 2.13
C ALA A 10 18.88 16.12 0.77
N ARG A 11 19.46 16.57 -0.36
CA ARG A 11 19.03 16.15 -1.70
C ARG A 11 19.34 14.66 -1.93
N VAL A 12 18.42 13.91 -2.54
CA VAL A 12 18.68 12.55 -3.03
C VAL A 12 19.53 12.63 -4.29
N VAL A 13 20.65 11.90 -4.31
CA VAL A 13 21.55 11.83 -5.47
C VAL A 13 21.57 10.46 -6.12
N GLU A 14 21.12 9.42 -5.41
CA GLU A 14 21.09 8.06 -5.91
C GLU A 14 19.92 7.28 -5.31
N LEU A 15 19.28 6.43 -6.13
CA LEU A 15 18.31 5.43 -5.68
C LEU A 15 18.94 4.04 -5.80
N ARG A 16 19.25 3.42 -4.66
CA ARG A 16 19.78 2.04 -4.61
C ARG A 16 18.74 1.02 -5.03
N GLY A 17 17.47 1.28 -4.72
CA GLY A 17 16.35 0.42 -5.08
C GLY A 17 15.20 0.50 -4.11
N VAL A 18 14.33 -0.51 -4.17
CA VAL A 18 13.27 -0.73 -3.18
C VAL A 18 13.83 -1.64 -2.10
N ILE A 19 13.81 -1.17 -0.86
CA ILE A 19 14.16 -1.99 0.30
C ILE A 19 12.89 -2.59 0.89
N PHE A 20 12.92 -3.90 1.07
CA PHE A 20 11.87 -4.70 1.68
C PHE A 20 12.28 -5.06 3.10
N GLN A 21 11.28 -5.15 3.97
CA GLN A 21 11.49 -5.49 5.37
C GLN A 21 10.45 -6.48 5.83
N SER A 22 10.88 -7.45 6.63
CA SER A 22 10.01 -8.31 7.43
C SER A 22 10.49 -8.25 8.87
N ASP A 23 9.60 -7.94 9.80
CA ASP A 23 9.86 -8.19 11.22
C ASP A 23 9.45 -9.61 11.62
N THR A 24 10.09 -10.16 12.66
CA THR A 24 9.63 -11.43 13.27
C THR A 24 8.91 -11.23 14.60
N VAL A 25 9.08 -10.08 15.24
CA VAL A 25 8.67 -9.85 16.65
C VAL A 25 7.49 -8.89 16.81
N SER A 26 7.13 -8.05 15.81
CA SER A 26 6.07 -7.06 16.09
C SER A 26 4.70 -7.74 16.26
N VAL A 27 4.00 -7.34 17.34
CA VAL A 27 2.66 -7.87 17.66
C VAL A 27 1.67 -7.51 16.56
N LEU A 28 1.78 -6.31 15.96
CA LEU A 28 0.94 -5.90 14.85
C LEU A 28 1.24 -6.72 13.59
N GLY A 29 2.53 -6.94 13.30
CA GLY A 29 3.01 -7.78 12.21
C GLY A 29 2.52 -9.20 12.31
N ALA A 30 2.72 -9.84 13.46
CA ALA A 30 2.34 -11.22 13.71
C ALA A 30 0.83 -11.48 13.68
N TRP A 31 0.01 -10.55 14.20
CA TRP A 31 -1.43 -10.81 14.39
C TRP A 31 -2.33 -10.25 13.30
N LEU A 32 -1.90 -9.27 12.51
CA LEU A 32 -2.74 -8.64 11.51
C LEU A 32 -2.13 -8.66 10.11
N ILE A 33 -0.86 -8.23 9.99
CA ILE A 33 -0.23 -8.03 8.68
C ILE A 33 0.15 -9.37 8.03
N ARG A 34 0.94 -10.21 8.71
CA ARG A 34 1.37 -11.51 8.18
C ARG A 34 0.20 -12.45 7.84
N PRO A 35 -0.88 -12.56 8.66
CA PRO A 35 -2.05 -13.34 8.27
C PRO A 35 -2.71 -12.87 6.97
N VAL A 36 -2.78 -11.55 6.75
CA VAL A 36 -3.34 -10.96 5.52
C VAL A 36 -2.44 -11.25 4.33
N GLU A 37 -1.14 -10.98 4.42
CA GLU A 37 -0.18 -11.26 3.34
C GLU A 37 -0.12 -12.74 2.98
N THR A 38 -0.21 -13.60 4.00
CA THR A 38 -0.20 -15.03 3.75
C THR A 38 -1.51 -15.48 3.09
N LEU A 39 -2.64 -14.84 3.41
CA LEU A 39 -3.90 -15.07 2.70
C LEU A 39 -3.83 -14.52 1.27
N ASP A 40 -3.19 -13.37 1.07
CA ASP A 40 -2.99 -12.74 -0.24
C ASP A 40 -2.17 -13.62 -1.17
N MET A 41 -1.03 -14.14 -0.69
CA MET A 41 -0.25 -15.15 -1.40
C MET A 41 -1.09 -16.39 -1.75
N HIS A 42 -1.90 -16.89 -0.81
CA HIS A 42 -2.75 -18.05 -1.05
C HIS A 42 -3.83 -17.78 -2.11
N LEU A 43 -4.49 -16.61 -2.04
CA LEU A 43 -5.49 -16.18 -3.01
C LEU A 43 -4.87 -15.88 -4.38
N ALA A 44 -3.61 -15.44 -4.42
CA ALA A 44 -2.81 -15.30 -5.64
C ALA A 44 -2.32 -16.65 -6.21
N GLY A 45 -2.66 -17.78 -5.56
CA GLY A 45 -2.28 -19.12 -6.00
C GLY A 45 -0.85 -19.52 -5.65
N LEU A 46 -0.17 -18.76 -4.79
CA LEU A 46 1.19 -19.02 -4.34
C LEU A 46 1.17 -19.87 -3.06
N GLY A 47 1.71 -21.09 -3.15
CA GLY A 47 1.69 -22.07 -2.07
C GLY A 47 2.48 -21.64 -0.82
N ARG A 48 2.10 -22.18 0.35
CA ARG A 48 2.89 -22.05 1.59
C ARG A 48 4.02 -23.08 1.60
N SER A 49 5.22 -22.64 1.94
CA SER A 49 6.28 -23.53 2.43
C SER A 49 6.51 -23.23 3.91
N PRO A 50 6.36 -24.20 4.82
CA PRO A 50 6.56 -23.99 6.27
C PRO A 50 7.99 -23.54 6.63
N GLN A 51 8.95 -23.76 5.75
CA GLN A 51 10.36 -23.36 5.91
C GLN A 51 10.71 -22.09 5.13
N ALA A 52 9.74 -21.46 4.46
CA ALA A 52 10.00 -20.20 3.76
C ALA A 52 10.28 -19.07 4.76
N PRO A 53 11.12 -18.09 4.39
CA PRO A 53 11.23 -16.83 5.12
C PRO A 53 9.87 -16.18 5.34
N ALA A 54 9.75 -15.40 6.41
CA ALA A 54 8.60 -14.52 6.61
C ALA A 54 8.44 -13.57 5.42
N LEU A 55 7.20 -13.25 5.06
CA LEU A 55 6.89 -12.39 3.92
C LEU A 55 7.30 -10.95 4.20
N ALA A 56 7.67 -10.21 3.16
CA ALA A 56 7.88 -8.78 3.27
C ALA A 56 6.59 -8.12 3.74
N MET A 57 6.70 -7.31 4.79
CA MET A 57 5.56 -6.61 5.38
C MET A 57 5.63 -5.10 5.26
N HIS A 58 6.79 -4.60 4.85
CA HIS A 58 7.01 -3.20 4.62
C HIS A 58 7.99 -3.01 3.47
N ALA A 59 7.87 -1.87 2.82
CA ALA A 59 8.78 -1.48 1.75
C ALA A 59 9.03 0.02 1.78
N GLY A 60 10.23 0.41 1.38
CA GLY A 60 10.63 1.81 1.21
C GLY A 60 11.61 1.99 0.06
N LEU A 61 12.02 3.23 -0.18
CA LEU A 61 13.01 3.59 -1.19
C LEU A 61 14.35 3.80 -0.52
N HIS A 62 15.30 2.91 -0.80
CA HIS A 62 16.66 3.03 -0.28
C HIS A 62 17.44 4.02 -1.15
N VAL A 63 17.81 5.15 -0.56
CA VAL A 63 18.41 6.29 -1.24
C VAL A 63 19.74 6.70 -0.60
N VAL A 64 20.61 7.29 -1.42
CA VAL A 64 21.81 7.98 -0.96
C VAL A 64 21.60 9.47 -1.13
N LEU A 65 21.95 10.23 -0.10
CA LEU A 65 21.88 11.68 -0.10
C LEU A 65 23.19 12.32 -0.56
N GLU A 66 23.16 13.62 -0.86
CA GLU A 66 24.31 14.40 -1.32
C GLU A 66 25.51 14.33 -0.36
N ASP A 67 25.24 14.25 0.94
CA ASP A 67 26.25 14.08 1.99
C ASP A 67 26.70 12.62 2.20
N ARG A 68 26.35 11.73 1.27
CA ARG A 68 26.68 10.30 1.22
C ARG A 68 26.01 9.43 2.28
N ARG A 69 25.14 9.97 3.13
CA ARG A 69 24.38 9.16 4.08
C ARG A 69 23.27 8.39 3.36
N GLU A 70 23.00 7.19 3.88
CA GLU A 70 21.97 6.28 3.35
C GLU A 70 20.71 6.38 4.20
N PHE A 71 19.57 6.51 3.52
CA PHE A 71 18.26 6.67 4.12
C PHE A 71 17.25 5.77 3.41
N VAL A 72 16.15 5.51 4.10
CA VAL A 72 14.95 4.94 3.54
C VAL A 72 13.87 6.03 3.53
N ALA A 73 13.43 6.40 2.32
CA ALA A 73 12.20 7.17 2.16
C ALA A 73 11.03 6.19 2.21
N GLU A 74 10.28 6.24 3.29
CA GLU A 74 9.24 5.26 3.61
C GLU A 74 8.00 5.91 4.17
N GLN A 75 6.93 5.12 4.20
CA GLN A 75 5.71 5.50 4.88
C GLN A 75 5.59 4.74 6.21
N LEU A 76 5.56 5.45 7.34
CA LEU A 76 5.41 4.84 8.66
C LEU A 76 4.04 5.14 9.27
N PHE A 77 3.52 4.14 10.00
CA PHE A 77 2.46 4.33 10.98
C PHE A 77 3.13 4.50 12.36
N GLY A 78 2.69 5.44 13.17
CA GLY A 78 3.31 5.61 14.49
C GLY A 78 2.57 6.57 15.42
N THR A 79 2.05 7.66 14.87
CA THR A 79 1.39 8.69 15.66
C THR A 79 0.17 9.27 14.94
N PRO A 80 -0.86 9.72 15.69
CA PRO A 80 -1.97 10.49 15.11
C PRO A 80 -1.50 11.69 14.28
N ARG A 81 -0.31 12.23 14.53
CA ARG A 81 0.26 13.32 13.73
C ARG A 81 0.68 12.85 12.34
N GLU A 82 1.35 11.71 12.21
CA GLU A 82 1.75 11.11 10.92
C GLU A 82 0.52 10.69 10.11
N ASP A 83 -0.53 10.26 10.80
CA ASP A 83 -1.83 9.93 10.23
C ASP A 83 -2.52 11.14 9.55
N PHE A 84 -2.31 12.37 10.06
CA PHE A 84 -2.99 13.58 9.56
C PHE A 84 -2.10 14.61 8.83
N VAL A 85 -0.77 14.59 9.00
CA VAL A 85 0.15 15.61 8.45
C VAL A 85 1.00 15.06 7.31
N SER A 86 1.90 14.12 7.60
CA SER A 86 2.74 13.45 6.62
C SER A 86 3.12 12.07 7.14
N GLY A 87 2.77 11.01 6.40
CA GLY A 87 3.24 9.65 6.63
C GLY A 87 4.62 9.40 6.03
N LEU A 88 5.09 10.26 5.11
CA LEU A 88 6.43 10.17 4.53
C LEU A 88 7.49 10.51 5.60
N ASN A 89 8.39 9.57 5.82
CA ASN A 89 9.51 9.63 6.73
C ASN A 89 10.83 9.41 5.98
N TRP A 90 11.89 10.06 6.46
CA TRP A 90 13.26 9.89 6.01
C TRP A 90 14.04 9.22 7.14
N THR A 91 14.07 7.89 7.13
CA THR A 91 14.67 7.10 8.20
C THR A 91 16.13 6.77 7.84
N PRO A 92 17.12 7.05 8.71
CA PRO A 92 18.48 6.58 8.48
C PRO A 92 18.50 5.06 8.28
N LEU A 93 19.29 4.56 7.31
CA LEU A 93 19.27 3.13 6.96
C LEU A 93 19.55 2.22 8.17
N GLU A 94 20.46 2.62 9.05
CA GLU A 94 20.77 1.88 10.28
C GLU A 94 19.53 1.76 11.19
N THR A 95 18.83 2.87 11.42
CA THR A 95 17.59 2.90 12.21
C THR A 95 16.47 2.08 11.57
N PHE A 96 16.39 2.06 10.23
CA PHE A 96 15.43 1.20 9.53
C PHE A 96 15.71 -0.27 9.84
N ARG A 97 16.97 -0.71 9.70
CA ARG A 97 17.40 -2.09 9.97
C ARG A 97 17.25 -2.53 11.42
N GLU A 98 17.41 -1.61 12.36
CA GLU A 98 17.17 -1.91 13.78
C GLU A 98 15.72 -2.32 14.07
N ARG A 99 14.76 -1.91 13.23
CA ARG A 99 13.34 -2.28 13.37
C ARG A 99 13.01 -3.70 12.91
N ASP A 100 13.95 -4.38 12.25
CA ASP A 100 13.74 -5.76 11.79
C ASP A 100 13.46 -6.71 12.94
N HIS A 101 13.90 -6.39 14.17
CA HIS A 101 13.70 -7.21 15.37
C HIS A 101 13.92 -8.72 15.08
N GLU A 102 15.14 -9.10 14.66
CA GLU A 102 15.52 -10.48 14.26
C GLU A 102 14.91 -10.98 12.93
N GLY A 103 14.22 -10.10 12.20
CA GLY A 103 13.72 -10.36 10.85
C GLY A 103 14.77 -10.19 9.76
N TRP A 104 14.40 -9.53 8.66
CA TRP A 104 15.30 -9.33 7.53
C TRP A 104 14.94 -8.09 6.72
N ASP A 105 15.97 -7.43 6.18
CA ASP A 105 15.84 -6.44 5.13
C ASP A 105 16.59 -6.87 3.85
N VAL A 106 16.09 -6.46 2.69
CA VAL A 106 16.84 -6.61 1.43
C VAL A 106 16.50 -5.51 0.43
N THR A 107 17.52 -4.94 -0.21
CA THR A 107 17.34 -3.97 -1.29
C THR A 107 17.35 -4.66 -2.65
N VAL A 108 16.33 -4.41 -3.45
CA VAL A 108 16.21 -4.84 -4.84
C VAL A 108 16.34 -3.63 -5.76
N PRO A 109 17.22 -3.66 -6.79
CA PRO A 109 17.31 -2.58 -7.76
C PRO A 109 15.95 -2.26 -8.37
N ALA A 110 15.60 -0.98 -8.47
CA ALA A 110 14.30 -0.57 -9.01
C ALA A 110 14.07 -1.07 -10.45
N THR A 111 15.15 -1.21 -11.24
CA THR A 111 15.11 -1.77 -12.59
C THR A 111 14.78 -3.27 -12.65
N ALA A 112 14.70 -3.96 -11.51
CA ALA A 112 14.21 -5.34 -11.43
C ALA A 112 12.69 -5.45 -11.60
N PHE A 113 11.96 -4.37 -11.34
CA PHE A 113 10.51 -4.34 -11.43
C PHE A 113 10.03 -4.16 -12.87
N ARG A 114 8.85 -4.71 -13.17
CA ARG A 114 8.24 -4.57 -14.50
C ARG A 114 8.05 -3.09 -14.83
N GLN A 115 8.25 -2.73 -16.09
CA GLN A 115 8.05 -1.37 -16.61
C GLN A 115 8.95 -0.28 -15.99
N ILE A 116 9.97 -0.67 -15.21
CA ILE A 116 10.99 0.23 -14.68
C ILE A 116 12.30 0.02 -15.43
N ASP A 117 12.78 1.09 -16.05
CA ASP A 117 14.10 1.19 -16.68
C ASP A 117 14.92 2.31 -16.00
N GLU A 118 16.16 2.51 -16.44
CA GLU A 118 17.07 3.50 -15.85
C GLU A 118 16.55 4.94 -15.97
N GLU A 119 15.85 5.26 -17.07
CA GLU A 119 15.25 6.59 -17.26
C GLU A 119 14.13 6.83 -16.23
N VAL A 120 13.30 5.82 -16.00
CA VAL A 120 12.27 5.85 -14.95
C VAL A 120 12.88 5.98 -13.56
N VAL A 121 14.03 5.33 -13.29
CA VAL A 121 14.77 5.49 -12.03
C VAL A 121 15.26 6.92 -11.85
N HIS A 122 15.85 7.51 -12.89
CA HIS A 122 16.30 8.90 -12.86
C HIS A 122 15.14 9.88 -12.60
N GLN A 123 14.00 9.67 -13.27
CA GLN A 123 12.78 10.45 -13.01
C GLN A 123 12.29 10.29 -11.57
N ALA A 124 12.40 9.10 -10.99
CA ALA A 124 12.01 8.86 -9.60
C ALA A 124 12.91 9.62 -8.61
N VAL A 125 14.22 9.68 -8.85
CA VAL A 125 15.15 10.48 -8.04
C VAL A 125 14.77 11.97 -8.07
N GLU A 126 14.50 12.51 -9.25
CA GLU A 126 14.06 13.91 -9.39
C GLU A 126 12.70 14.13 -8.73
N HIS A 127 11.77 13.19 -8.86
CA HIS A 127 10.47 13.26 -8.20
C HIS A 127 10.61 13.27 -6.67
N LEU A 128 11.41 12.35 -6.09
CA LEU A 128 11.69 12.30 -4.65
C LEU A 128 12.25 13.62 -4.12
N ASN A 129 13.04 14.31 -4.94
CA ASN A 129 13.56 15.64 -4.60
C ASN A 129 12.48 16.73 -4.55
N GLY A 130 11.29 16.49 -5.12
CA GLY A 130 10.14 17.41 -5.09
C GLY A 130 8.89 16.88 -4.36
N VAL A 131 8.90 15.68 -3.78
CA VAL A 131 7.71 15.10 -3.13
C VAL A 131 7.26 15.96 -1.94
N PRO A 132 6.03 16.49 -1.93
CA PRO A 132 5.43 17.02 -0.71
C PRO A 132 5.02 15.86 0.21
N GLY A 133 5.16 16.05 1.53
CA GLY A 133 4.59 15.12 2.50
C GLY A 133 3.08 14.97 2.32
N ARG A 134 2.55 13.77 2.54
CA ARG A 134 1.10 13.47 2.50
C ARG A 134 0.67 12.62 3.68
N PRO A 135 -0.56 12.81 4.21
CA PRO A 135 -1.06 12.01 5.34
C PRO A 135 -1.08 10.51 5.04
N PHE A 136 -0.80 9.69 6.07
CA PHE A 136 -0.75 8.24 5.93
C PHE A 136 -2.06 7.65 5.40
N PHE A 137 -3.23 8.09 5.87
CA PHE A 137 -4.53 7.50 5.45
C PHE A 137 -4.88 7.65 3.96
N GLY A 138 -4.09 8.39 3.17
CA GLY A 138 -4.31 8.56 1.73
C GLY A 138 -3.45 7.67 0.82
N GLU A 139 -2.46 6.97 1.37
CA GLU A 139 -1.44 6.22 0.64
C GLU A 139 -0.96 5.05 1.50
N ASP A 140 -0.46 3.95 0.96
CA ASP A 140 0.29 2.96 1.74
C ASP A 140 1.76 2.95 1.30
N CYS A 141 2.61 2.19 1.99
CA CYS A 141 4.04 2.15 1.68
C CYS A 141 4.33 1.78 0.21
N THR A 142 3.55 0.89 -0.40
CA THR A 142 3.69 0.51 -1.81
C THR A 142 3.22 1.59 -2.77
N MET A 143 2.13 2.28 -2.44
CA MET A 143 1.62 3.40 -3.24
C MET A 143 2.58 4.59 -3.22
N LEU A 144 3.25 4.85 -2.09
CA LEU A 144 4.30 5.86 -1.99
C LEU A 144 5.45 5.58 -2.96
N ILE A 145 5.91 4.32 -2.98
CA ILE A 145 6.94 3.84 -3.91
C ILE A 145 6.49 4.08 -5.34
N GLU A 146 5.34 3.54 -5.74
CA GLU A 146 4.86 3.63 -7.11
C GLU A 146 4.59 5.07 -7.57
N ARG A 147 4.15 5.94 -6.66
CA ARG A 147 4.01 7.38 -6.93
C ARG A 147 5.36 8.00 -7.23
N ALA A 148 6.42 7.63 -6.50
CA ALA A 148 7.78 8.08 -6.81
C ALA A 148 8.20 7.68 -8.24
N PHE A 149 7.74 6.53 -8.71
CA PHE A 149 7.93 6.06 -10.09
C PHE A 149 6.85 6.51 -11.08
N GLY A 150 6.13 7.59 -10.79
CA GLY A 150 5.13 8.16 -11.71
C GLY A 150 3.88 7.30 -11.87
N LYS A 151 3.41 6.68 -10.78
CA LYS A 151 2.22 5.81 -10.72
C LYS A 151 2.34 4.51 -11.53
N ARG A 152 3.57 4.03 -11.74
CA ARG A 152 3.82 2.73 -12.39
C ARG A 152 3.61 1.60 -11.39
N ARG A 153 2.98 0.52 -11.84
CA ARG A 153 2.65 -0.63 -10.98
C ARG A 153 3.91 -1.44 -10.69
N MET A 154 4.28 -1.52 -9.42
CA MET A 154 5.40 -2.31 -8.90
C MET A 154 4.93 -3.39 -7.93
N PHE A 155 3.68 -3.31 -7.45
CA PHE A 155 3.07 -4.28 -6.54
C PHE A 155 1.67 -4.69 -7.01
N ALA A 156 1.33 -5.96 -6.83
CA ALA A 156 -0.05 -6.43 -7.01
C ALA A 156 -0.96 -5.86 -5.91
N ASP A 157 -2.25 -5.76 -6.22
CA ASP A 157 -3.24 -5.35 -5.21
C ASP A 157 -3.43 -6.50 -4.21
N SER A 158 -3.53 -6.20 -2.91
CA SER A 158 -3.92 -7.17 -1.87
C SER A 158 -5.31 -7.76 -2.19
N PRO A 159 -5.41 -9.07 -2.53
CA PRO A 159 -6.70 -9.72 -2.76
C PRO A 159 -7.62 -9.67 -1.54
N THR A 160 -7.06 -9.73 -0.33
CA THR A 160 -7.77 -9.69 0.95
C THR A 160 -8.34 -8.31 1.21
N ALA A 161 -7.56 -7.24 1.05
CA ALA A 161 -8.08 -5.88 1.21
C ALA A 161 -9.22 -5.61 0.22
N ARG A 162 -9.08 -6.11 -1.01
CA ARG A 162 -10.13 -6.06 -2.02
C ARG A 162 -11.37 -6.85 -1.62
N ALA A 163 -11.22 -8.06 -1.09
CA ALA A 163 -12.32 -8.90 -0.61
C ALA A 163 -13.07 -8.27 0.58
N LEU A 164 -12.35 -7.57 1.47
CA LEU A 164 -12.92 -6.85 2.62
C LEU A 164 -13.60 -5.52 2.24
N GLY A 165 -13.52 -5.11 0.98
CA GLY A 165 -14.19 -3.90 0.49
C GLY A 165 -13.50 -2.59 0.87
N PHE A 166 -12.21 -2.66 1.25
CA PHE A 166 -11.36 -1.47 1.18
C PHE A 166 -11.34 -1.03 -0.29
N GLY A 167 -11.72 0.21 -0.53
CA GLY A 167 -11.83 0.75 -1.89
C GLY A 167 -11.03 2.01 -2.09
N MET A 168 -9.94 2.10 -1.34
CA MET A 168 -8.67 2.53 -1.87
C MET A 168 -7.92 1.28 -2.35
N ARG A 169 -7.06 1.44 -3.34
CA ARG A 169 -6.08 0.42 -3.67
C ARG A 169 -5.16 0.22 -2.45
N VAL A 170 -4.83 -1.02 -2.16
CA VAL A 170 -3.82 -1.39 -1.16
C VAL A 170 -2.87 -2.34 -1.86
N GLY A 171 -1.64 -1.93 -2.09
CA GLY A 171 -0.62 -2.81 -2.65
C GLY A 171 -0.03 -3.67 -1.54
N ASP A 172 0.44 -4.86 -1.91
CA ASP A 172 1.06 -5.79 -0.96
C ASP A 172 2.58 -5.86 -1.20
N PRO A 173 3.43 -5.47 -0.22
CA PRO A 173 4.87 -5.60 -0.35
C PRO A 173 5.32 -7.06 -0.58
N ALA A 174 4.54 -8.05 -0.16
CA ALA A 174 4.78 -9.46 -0.43
C ALA A 174 4.47 -9.87 -1.88
N LEU A 175 3.82 -9.01 -2.68
CA LEU A 175 3.43 -9.29 -4.06
C LEU A 175 4.09 -8.32 -5.06
N ALA A 176 5.42 -8.16 -4.95
CA ALA A 176 6.20 -7.35 -5.88
C ALA A 176 6.19 -7.91 -7.31
N LEU A 177 5.98 -7.03 -8.30
CA LEU A 177 5.89 -7.36 -9.72
C LEU A 177 7.28 -7.31 -10.37
N LEU A 178 8.03 -8.41 -10.21
CA LEU A 178 9.37 -8.55 -10.78
C LEU A 178 9.32 -8.90 -12.28
N LYS A 179 10.31 -8.44 -13.06
CA LYS A 179 10.49 -8.86 -14.46
C LYS A 179 10.68 -10.38 -14.55
N PRO A 180 10.07 -11.08 -15.51
CA PRO A 180 10.14 -12.55 -15.57
C PRO A 180 11.55 -13.14 -15.70
N ASP A 181 12.50 -12.37 -16.22
CA ASP A 181 13.87 -12.78 -16.51
C ASP A 181 14.91 -12.14 -15.58
N VAL A 182 14.48 -11.29 -14.63
CA VAL A 182 15.43 -10.65 -13.70
C VAL A 182 16.08 -11.70 -12.81
N ARG A 183 17.39 -11.55 -12.61
CA ARG A 183 18.16 -12.30 -11.62
C ARG A 183 18.54 -11.37 -10.48
N LEU A 184 18.11 -11.70 -9.28
CA LEU A 184 18.47 -10.97 -8.08
C LEU A 184 19.69 -11.61 -7.40
N HIS A 185 20.25 -10.90 -6.42
CA HIS A 185 21.24 -11.48 -5.53
C HIS A 185 20.65 -12.73 -4.84
N PRO A 186 21.43 -13.81 -4.59
CA PRO A 186 20.89 -15.05 -4.03
C PRO A 186 20.12 -14.88 -2.71
N GLU A 187 20.54 -13.90 -1.91
CA GLU A 187 19.82 -13.53 -0.69
C GLU A 187 18.43 -12.96 -0.97
N ALA A 188 18.33 -11.98 -1.88
CA ALA A 188 17.06 -11.38 -2.29
C ALA A 188 16.14 -12.41 -2.97
N GLU A 189 16.70 -13.29 -3.81
CA GLU A 189 15.98 -14.41 -4.43
C GLU A 189 15.27 -15.25 -3.36
N ARG A 190 15.99 -15.61 -2.31
CA ARG A 190 15.49 -16.45 -1.21
C ARG A 190 14.49 -15.71 -0.33
N LEU A 191 14.82 -14.51 0.14
CA LEU A 191 14.01 -13.76 1.10
C LEU A 191 12.67 -13.33 0.50
N LEU A 192 12.68 -12.85 -0.74
CA LEU A 192 11.46 -12.42 -1.43
C LEU A 192 10.72 -13.56 -2.13
N ARG A 193 11.32 -14.74 -2.23
CA ARG A 193 10.78 -15.87 -3.02
C ARG A 193 10.54 -15.43 -4.46
N ALA A 194 11.56 -14.81 -5.05
CA ALA A 194 11.46 -14.11 -6.32
C ALA A 194 11.07 -15.04 -7.50
N ASP A 195 11.33 -16.33 -7.40
CA ASP A 195 10.82 -17.36 -8.32
C ASP A 195 9.29 -17.34 -8.44
N LEU A 196 8.59 -17.19 -7.32
CA LEU A 196 7.13 -17.11 -7.28
C LEU A 196 6.63 -15.76 -7.78
N LEU A 197 7.30 -14.68 -7.38
CA LEU A 197 6.92 -13.32 -7.75
C LEU A 197 7.04 -13.06 -9.25
N ARG A 198 8.04 -13.65 -9.92
CA ARG A 198 8.19 -13.59 -11.38
C ARG A 198 7.00 -14.20 -12.13
N ALA A 199 6.31 -15.18 -11.52
CA ALA A 199 5.16 -15.85 -12.11
C ALA A 199 3.82 -15.11 -11.88
N LEU A 200 3.80 -14.02 -11.11
CA LEU A 200 2.58 -13.26 -10.86
C LEU A 200 2.01 -12.68 -12.17
N PRO A 201 0.67 -12.70 -12.36
CA PRO A 201 0.05 -12.05 -13.51
C PRO A 201 0.23 -10.53 -13.44
N ASP A 202 0.15 -9.88 -14.59
CA ASP A 202 0.11 -8.42 -14.62
C ASP A 202 -1.16 -7.89 -13.94
N PRO A 203 -1.09 -6.72 -13.28
CA PRO A 203 -2.24 -6.13 -12.63
C PRO A 203 -3.32 -5.80 -13.66
N THR A 204 -4.54 -6.25 -13.39
CA THR A 204 -5.72 -6.05 -14.26
C THR A 204 -6.36 -4.67 -14.12
N THR A 205 -5.85 -3.84 -13.21
CA THR A 205 -6.41 -2.55 -12.79
C THR A 205 -5.36 -1.46 -12.91
N GLU A 206 -5.75 -0.30 -13.45
CA GLU A 206 -4.90 0.89 -13.46
C GLU A 206 -4.61 1.37 -12.04
N TRP A 207 -3.52 2.12 -11.86
CA TRP A 207 -3.11 2.67 -10.57
C TRP A 207 -4.19 3.53 -9.90
N ASP A 208 -4.89 4.37 -10.69
CA ASP A 208 -5.98 5.24 -10.23
C ASP A 208 -7.36 4.54 -10.18
N SER A 209 -7.44 3.24 -10.56
CA SER A 209 -8.74 2.58 -10.74
C SER A 209 -9.50 2.50 -9.41
N PRO A 210 -10.68 3.14 -9.28
CA PRO A 210 -11.53 2.93 -8.12
C PRO A 210 -12.00 1.47 -8.12
N ASN A 211 -11.94 0.78 -6.97
CA ASN A 211 -12.48 -0.57 -6.84
C ASN A 211 -13.98 -0.56 -7.22
N GLY A 212 -14.33 -1.03 -8.43
CA GLY A 212 -15.68 -0.97 -9.01
C GLY A 212 -16.77 -1.60 -8.13
N HIS A 213 -16.37 -2.48 -7.20
CA HIS A 213 -17.23 -3.03 -6.16
C HIS A 213 -17.87 -1.97 -5.23
N ARG A 214 -17.20 -0.83 -4.99
CA ARG A 214 -17.79 0.29 -4.23
C ARG A 214 -18.89 1.01 -5.00
N TRP A 215 -18.76 1.16 -6.31
CA TRP A 215 -19.82 1.74 -7.13
C TRP A 215 -21.06 0.85 -7.14
N ILE A 216 -20.87 -0.46 -7.29
CA ILE A 216 -21.95 -1.45 -7.23
C ILE A 216 -22.61 -1.45 -5.85
N ARG A 217 -21.83 -1.45 -4.76
CA ARG A 217 -22.36 -1.44 -3.39
C ARG A 217 -23.07 -0.12 -3.06
N ARG A 218 -22.51 1.03 -3.46
CA ARG A 218 -23.16 2.34 -3.31
C ARG A 218 -24.45 2.42 -4.11
N ALA A 219 -24.46 1.90 -5.34
CA ALA A 219 -25.66 1.82 -6.16
C ALA A 219 -26.74 0.95 -5.48
N LEU A 220 -26.37 -0.24 -4.98
CA LEU A 220 -27.28 -1.12 -4.25
C LEU A 220 -27.83 -0.48 -2.97
N SER A 221 -26.97 0.17 -2.16
CA SER A 221 -27.40 0.88 -0.96
C SER A 221 -28.33 2.06 -1.28
N LEU A 222 -28.06 2.79 -2.36
CA LEU A 222 -28.93 3.89 -2.82
C LEU A 222 -30.29 3.36 -3.30
N ILE A 223 -30.30 2.25 -4.05
CA ILE A 223 -31.53 1.59 -4.50
C ILE A 223 -32.37 1.15 -3.30
N LEU A 224 -31.76 0.52 -2.30
CA LEU A 224 -32.44 0.09 -1.07
C LEU A 224 -33.00 1.28 -0.27
N LEU A 225 -32.25 2.37 -0.15
CA LEU A 225 -32.70 3.59 0.52
C LEU A 225 -33.89 4.23 -0.20
N LEU A 226 -33.83 4.34 -1.52
CA LEU A 226 -34.92 4.88 -2.34
C LEU A 226 -36.18 4.02 -2.24
N ALA A 227 -36.03 2.68 -2.24
CA ALA A 227 -37.14 1.76 -2.04
C ALA A 227 -37.79 1.91 -0.64
N ALA A 228 -36.98 2.07 0.40
CA ALA A 228 -37.46 2.30 1.76
C ALA A 228 -38.22 3.64 1.88
N LEU A 229 -37.71 4.72 1.29
CA LEU A 229 -38.35 6.03 1.28
C LEU A 229 -39.68 6.03 0.50
N ALA A 230 -39.72 5.35 -0.66
CA ALA A 230 -40.94 5.20 -1.44
C ALA A 230 -42.01 4.36 -0.70
N GLY A 231 -41.57 3.31 0.02
CA GLY A 231 -42.43 2.51 0.90
C GLY A 231 -43.00 3.33 2.06
N LEU A 232 -42.17 4.16 2.70
CA LEU A 232 -42.59 5.03 3.80
C LEU A 232 -43.58 6.10 3.35
N GLY A 233 -43.35 6.72 2.20
CA GLY A 233 -44.28 7.69 1.59
C GLY A 233 -45.65 7.07 1.28
N SER A 234 -45.65 5.86 0.73
CA SER A 234 -46.88 5.10 0.45
C SER A 234 -47.63 4.68 1.73
N PHE A 235 -46.91 4.45 2.83
CA PHE A 235 -47.50 4.11 4.13
C PHE A 235 -48.10 5.32 4.85
N LEU A 236 -47.44 6.48 4.77
CA LEU A 236 -47.92 7.73 5.37
C LEU A 236 -49.15 8.29 4.64
N GLN A 237 -49.23 8.13 3.31
CA GLN A 237 -50.38 8.56 2.51
C GLN A 237 -51.64 7.72 2.76
N LYS A 238 -51.49 6.50 3.30
CA LYS A 238 -52.60 5.58 3.64
C LYS A 238 -53.10 5.71 5.09
N ARG A 239 -52.57 6.63 5.91
CA ARG A 239 -53.13 6.87 7.25
C ARG A 239 -54.25 7.91 7.14
N PRO A 240 -55.54 7.51 7.23
CA PRO A 240 -56.61 8.49 7.31
C PRO A 240 -56.42 9.30 8.61
N PHE A 241 -56.46 10.63 8.50
CA PHE A 241 -56.54 11.51 9.66
C PHE A 241 -57.75 11.10 10.49
N ALA A 242 -57.52 10.48 11.64
CA ALA A 242 -58.56 10.24 12.63
C ALA A 242 -59.07 11.62 13.08
N LYS A 243 -60.30 11.97 12.67
CA LYS A 243 -60.99 13.17 13.16
C LYS A 243 -61.16 13.02 14.67
N ILE A 244 -60.46 13.86 15.43
CA ILE A 244 -60.69 14.03 16.87
C ILE A 244 -62.01 14.79 16.99
N ASN A 245 -63.09 14.08 17.32
CA ASN A 245 -64.34 14.72 17.70
C ASN A 245 -64.22 15.19 19.15
N HIS A 246 -64.21 16.51 19.34
CA HIS A 246 -64.52 17.13 20.62
C HIS A 246 -66.00 16.84 20.96
N ALA A 247 -66.25 16.26 22.13
CA ALA A 247 -67.54 16.31 22.79
C ALA A 247 -67.37 17.14 24.07
N ILE A 248 -68.26 18.12 24.20
CA ILE A 248 -68.51 18.99 25.36
C ILE A 248 -69.17 18.18 26.46
#